data_AF-A0A5A5TD99-F1
#
_entry.id   AF-A0A5A5TD99-F1
#
_cell.length_a   1.000
_cell.length_b   1.000
_cell.length_c   1.000
_cell.angle_alpha   90.00
_cell.angle_beta   90.00
_cell.angle_gamma   90.00
#
_symmetry.space_group_name_H-M   'P 1'
#
loop_
_entity.id
_entity.type
_entity.pdbx_description
1 polymer ?
#
loop_
_entity_poly.entity_id
_entity_poly.type
_entity_poly.pdbx_seq_one_letter_code
_entity_poly.pdbx_strand_id
1 'polypeptide(L)'
;MYGREKSRGHNEGSVYFDASRDRWVAAVSIAPGKRKKFYFEKKQDAIKKKNEALRELEKGTLATGTRQKLGEYLVDWLENVHKSKLRIGTYVNYKKLIGYVVADLGEIWLQKLTPQQVQAFYSKKLDGMLSSKVVHDIHGVLHLALNNAVRWGMVSRNVCDLVTPPSIVSREVVPLTVEQTHVLMKHIRGHRLEVLLATAVVTGMRRGELLALRWSNIDLDRKRLQVLHCCFFVL
;
A
#
# COMPACT_ATOMS: atom_id res chain seq x y z
N MET A 1 15.17 -36.10 -49.88
CA MET A 1 14.09 -35.09 -49.77
C MET A 1 14.20 -34.41 -48.41
N TYR A 2 14.81 -33.23 -48.34
CA TYR A 2 15.00 -32.50 -47.09
C TYR A 2 13.66 -31.88 -46.65
N GLY A 3 13.08 -32.41 -45.56
CA GLY A 3 11.87 -31.88 -44.96
C GLY A 3 12.14 -30.51 -44.33
N ARG A 4 11.46 -29.48 -44.82
CA ARG A 4 11.47 -28.13 -44.23
C ARG A 4 10.97 -28.22 -42.79
N GLU A 5 11.86 -27.93 -41.83
CA GLU A 5 11.47 -27.73 -40.43
C GLU A 5 10.45 -26.60 -40.34
N LYS A 6 9.28 -26.90 -39.75
CA LYS A 6 8.26 -25.91 -39.43
C LYS A 6 8.89 -24.76 -38.63
N SER A 7 8.92 -23.57 -39.24
CA SER A 7 9.23 -22.33 -38.54
C SER A 7 8.27 -22.17 -37.36
N ARG A 8 8.79 -22.30 -36.14
CA ARG A 8 8.01 -22.23 -34.90
C ARG A 8 7.63 -20.79 -34.57
N GLY A 9 6.43 -20.59 -34.04
CA GLY A 9 5.87 -19.28 -33.71
C GLY A 9 6.72 -18.51 -32.70
N HIS A 10 6.68 -17.17 -32.80
CA HIS A 10 7.24 -16.29 -31.77
C HIS A 10 6.65 -16.68 -30.40
N ASN A 11 7.52 -16.90 -29.40
CA ASN A 11 7.23 -17.21 -27.98
C ASN A 11 7.15 -18.69 -27.52
N GLU A 12 7.37 -19.71 -28.36
CA GLU A 12 7.14 -21.11 -27.93
C GLU A 12 8.19 -21.73 -26.98
N GLY A 13 9.34 -21.09 -26.76
CA GLY A 13 10.45 -21.63 -25.97
C GLY A 13 11.07 -22.94 -26.53
N SER A 14 12.38 -23.12 -26.41
CA SER A 14 13.08 -24.29 -26.98
C SER A 14 13.77 -25.11 -25.90
N VAL A 15 13.61 -26.45 -25.95
CA VAL A 15 14.47 -27.38 -25.22
C VAL A 15 15.38 -28.08 -26.21
N TYR A 16 16.69 -28.01 -26.00
CA TYR A 16 17.69 -28.68 -26.83
C TYR A 16 18.87 -29.15 -25.98
N PHE A 17 19.65 -30.10 -26.48
CA PHE A 17 20.86 -30.58 -25.81
C PHE A 17 22.07 -29.78 -26.29
N ASP A 18 22.86 -29.23 -25.36
CA ASP A 18 24.09 -28.50 -25.65
C ASP A 18 25.29 -29.44 -25.48
N ALA A 19 25.78 -29.97 -26.60
CA ALA A 19 26.89 -30.93 -26.63
C ALA A 19 28.22 -30.33 -26.13
N SER A 20 28.39 -29.01 -26.13
CA SER A 20 29.60 -28.36 -25.61
C SER A 20 29.66 -28.33 -24.08
N ARG A 21 28.48 -28.44 -23.43
CA ARG A 21 28.32 -28.33 -21.97
C ARG A 21 27.74 -29.58 -21.33
N ASP A 22 27.50 -30.62 -22.13
CA ASP A 22 26.87 -31.88 -21.74
C ASP A 22 25.57 -31.68 -20.92
N ARG A 23 24.76 -30.70 -21.31
CA ARG A 23 23.55 -30.29 -20.55
C ARG A 23 22.36 -30.01 -21.45
N TRP A 24 21.17 -30.33 -20.96
CA TRP A 24 19.89 -29.92 -21.52
C TRP A 24 19.61 -28.45 -21.23
N VAL A 25 19.28 -27.70 -22.27
CA VAL A 25 19.00 -26.26 -22.20
C VAL A 25 17.51 -26.02 -22.38
N ALA A 26 16.88 -25.36 -21.41
CA ALA A 26 15.56 -24.76 -21.56
C ALA A 26 15.72 -23.26 -21.82
N ALA A 27 15.38 -22.82 -23.04
CA ALA A 27 15.41 -21.41 -23.42
C ALA A 27 13.99 -20.86 -23.55
N VAL A 28 13.68 -19.81 -22.80
CA VAL A 28 12.36 -19.15 -22.82
C VAL A 28 12.54 -17.69 -23.21
N SER A 29 11.69 -17.22 -24.12
CA SER A 29 11.68 -15.84 -24.61
C SER A 29 10.80 -15.02 -23.69
N ILE A 30 11.39 -14.06 -22.97
CA ILE A 30 10.69 -13.24 -21.95
C ILE A 30 10.16 -11.95 -22.57
N ALA A 31 10.88 -11.39 -23.54
CA ALA A 31 10.53 -10.18 -24.28
C ALA A 31 11.14 -10.26 -25.70
N PRO A 32 10.74 -9.39 -26.65
CA PRO A 32 11.37 -9.34 -27.97
C PRO A 32 12.90 -9.22 -27.84
N GLY A 33 13.64 -10.22 -28.32
CA GLY A 33 15.10 -10.26 -28.26
C GLY A 33 15.75 -10.69 -26.93
N LYS A 34 15.01 -10.84 -25.82
CA LYS A 34 15.57 -11.30 -24.53
C LYS A 34 15.19 -12.75 -24.25
N ARG A 35 16.18 -13.65 -24.29
CA ARG A 35 16.05 -15.08 -23.99
C ARG A 35 16.80 -15.44 -22.71
N LYS A 36 16.12 -16.13 -21.79
CA LYS A 36 16.75 -16.70 -20.59
C LYS A 36 16.97 -18.20 -20.80
N LYS A 37 18.18 -18.68 -20.50
CA LYS A 37 18.59 -20.08 -20.67
C LYS A 37 18.81 -20.71 -19.28
N PHE A 38 18.24 -21.89 -19.08
CA PHE A 38 18.45 -22.72 -17.91
C PHE A 38 19.09 -24.04 -18.34
N TYR A 39 20.03 -24.56 -17.55
CA TYR A 39 20.81 -25.75 -17.90
C TYR A 39 20.52 -26.86 -16.88
N PHE A 40 20.30 -28.07 -17.37
CA PHE A 40 19.94 -29.25 -16.57
C PHE A 40 20.69 -30.49 -17.07
N GLU A 41 20.91 -31.47 -16.21
CA GLU A 41 21.49 -32.76 -16.60
C GLU A 41 20.46 -33.68 -17.26
N LYS A 42 19.19 -33.57 -16.87
CA LYS A 42 18.10 -34.40 -17.39
C LYS A 42 17.17 -33.61 -18.31
N LYS A 43 16.77 -34.25 -19.41
CA LYS A 43 15.79 -33.70 -20.37
C LYS A 43 14.46 -33.33 -19.71
N GLN A 44 14.00 -34.14 -18.77
CA GLN A 44 12.73 -33.94 -18.07
C GLN A 44 12.72 -32.66 -17.24
N ASP A 45 13.82 -32.31 -16.57
CA ASP A 45 13.92 -31.09 -15.76
C ASP A 45 13.91 -29.83 -16.64
N ALA A 46 14.58 -29.88 -17.79
CA ALA A 46 14.53 -28.81 -18.79
C ALA A 46 13.11 -28.60 -19.35
N ILE A 47 12.38 -29.68 -19.63
CA ILE A 47 10.97 -29.61 -20.08
C ILE A 47 10.07 -29.04 -18.98
N LYS A 48 10.23 -29.51 -17.72
CA LYS A 48 9.46 -29.03 -16.58
C LYS A 48 9.69 -27.52 -16.35
N LYS A 49 10.94 -27.07 -16.42
CA LYS A 49 11.29 -25.65 -16.28
C LYS A 49 10.79 -24.80 -17.44
N LYS A 50 10.86 -25.31 -18.68
CA LYS A 50 10.28 -24.64 -19.85
C LYS A 50 8.77 -24.42 -19.65
N ASN A 51 8.04 -25.48 -19.28
CA ASN A 51 6.59 -25.42 -19.12
C ASN A 51 6.18 -24.53 -17.93
N GLU A 52 6.95 -24.54 -16.84
CA GLU A 52 6.77 -23.61 -15.72
C GLU A 52 6.96 -22.16 -16.17
N ALA A 53 8.07 -21.85 -16.86
CA ALA A 53 8.35 -20.50 -17.35
C ALA A 53 7.39 -20.03 -18.45
N LEU A 54 6.87 -20.93 -19.30
CA LEU A 54 5.81 -20.62 -20.26
C LEU A 54 4.48 -20.33 -19.57
N ARG A 55 4.10 -21.12 -18.55
CA ARG A 55 2.91 -20.84 -17.72
C ARG A 55 3.06 -19.52 -16.98
N GLU A 56 4.26 -19.18 -16.54
CA GLU A 56 4.56 -17.87 -15.93
C GLU A 56 4.42 -16.73 -16.95
N LEU A 57 4.79 -16.96 -18.21
CA LEU A 57 4.59 -16.01 -19.33
C LEU A 57 3.12 -15.83 -19.70
N GLU A 58 2.39 -16.93 -19.89
CA GLU A 58 0.96 -16.94 -20.25
C GLU A 58 0.08 -16.30 -19.16
N LYS A 59 0.48 -16.44 -17.89
CA LYS A 59 -0.20 -15.81 -16.75
C LYS A 59 0.19 -14.34 -16.51
N GLY A 60 1.03 -13.73 -17.36
CA GLY A 60 1.50 -12.35 -17.17
C GLY A 60 2.40 -12.17 -15.92
N THR A 61 3.01 -13.25 -15.44
CA THR A 61 3.65 -13.31 -14.11
C THR A 61 5.12 -12.87 -14.10
N LEU A 62 5.73 -12.66 -15.26
CA LEU A 62 7.12 -12.20 -15.35
C LEU A 62 7.19 -10.70 -15.08
N ALA A 63 7.16 -10.36 -13.80
CA ALA A 63 7.61 -9.06 -13.31
C ALA A 63 8.98 -8.74 -13.93
N THR A 64 9.02 -7.74 -14.80
CA THR A 64 10.23 -7.32 -15.52
C THR A 64 10.97 -6.22 -14.75
N GLY A 65 10.40 -5.77 -13.63
CA GLY A 65 10.93 -4.71 -12.79
C GLY A 65 12.26 -5.07 -12.13
N THR A 66 13.04 -4.02 -11.88
CA THR A 66 14.30 -4.07 -11.11
C THR A 66 14.08 -4.77 -9.76
N ARG A 67 14.97 -5.69 -9.43
CA ARG A 67 14.93 -6.44 -8.18
C ARG A 67 15.21 -5.48 -7.03
N GLN A 68 14.23 -5.22 -6.17
CA GLN A 68 14.34 -4.29 -5.04
C GLN A 68 13.64 -4.85 -3.81
N LYS A 69 14.07 -4.39 -2.63
CA LYS A 69 13.44 -4.76 -1.36
C LYS A 69 12.13 -4.01 -1.17
N LEU A 70 11.19 -4.61 -0.44
CA LEU A 70 9.89 -4.01 -0.15
C LEU A 70 10.06 -2.70 0.61
N GLY A 71 10.99 -2.63 1.57
CA GLY A 71 11.19 -1.42 2.37
C GLY A 71 11.68 -0.24 1.54
N GLU A 72 12.67 -0.48 0.67
CA GLU A 72 13.18 0.52 -0.28
C GLU A 72 12.07 1.00 -1.21
N TYR A 73 11.30 0.06 -1.77
CA TYR A 73 10.15 0.37 -2.63
C TYR A 73 9.13 1.27 -1.93
N LEU A 74 8.73 0.95 -0.69
CA LEU A 74 7.69 1.70 0.02
C LEU A 74 8.15 3.12 0.37
N VAL A 75 9.43 3.31 0.71
CA VAL A 75 10.01 4.62 0.98
C VAL A 75 10.06 5.45 -0.31
N ASP A 76 10.59 4.89 -1.39
CA ASP A 76 10.64 5.53 -2.70
C ASP A 76 9.24 5.90 -3.22
N TRP A 77 8.30 4.96 -3.11
CA TRP A 77 6.90 5.16 -3.48
C TRP A 77 6.27 6.34 -2.72
N LEU A 78 6.49 6.41 -1.41
CA LEU A 78 5.91 7.49 -0.61
C LEU A 78 6.51 8.84 -1.00
N GLU A 79 7.83 8.93 -1.13
CA GLU A 79 8.55 10.19 -1.40
C GLU A 79 8.35 10.70 -2.83
N ASN A 80 8.41 9.82 -3.82
CA ASN A 80 8.48 10.22 -5.23
C ASN A 80 7.13 10.11 -5.97
N VAL A 81 6.17 9.34 -5.46
CA VAL A 81 4.91 9.05 -6.19
C VAL A 81 3.71 9.71 -5.56
N HIS A 82 3.64 9.69 -4.23
CA HIS A 82 2.45 10.16 -3.52
C HIS A 82 2.65 11.44 -2.71
N LYS A 83 3.86 11.80 -2.33
CA LYS A 83 4.13 13.02 -1.55
C LYS A 83 3.49 14.29 -2.14
N SER A 84 3.58 14.51 -3.44
CA SER A 84 3.06 15.73 -4.11
C SER A 84 1.54 15.86 -4.07
N LYS A 85 0.82 14.74 -3.92
CA LYS A 85 -0.65 14.70 -3.91
C LYS A 85 -1.24 14.63 -2.50
N LEU A 86 -0.40 14.41 -1.49
CA LEU A 86 -0.84 14.20 -0.12
C LEU A 86 -0.83 15.49 0.69
N ARG A 87 -1.88 15.66 1.50
CA ARG A 87 -1.83 16.63 2.60
C ARG A 87 -0.77 16.19 3.61
N ILE A 88 -0.14 17.15 4.28
CA ILE A 88 0.96 16.91 5.23
C ILE A 88 0.58 15.87 6.30
N GLY A 89 -0.61 16.00 6.90
CA GLY A 89 -1.08 15.04 7.91
C GLY A 89 -1.23 13.62 7.37
N THR A 90 -1.67 13.46 6.11
CA THR A 90 -1.77 12.15 5.45
C THR A 90 -0.39 11.57 5.18
N TYR A 91 0.57 12.39 4.73
CA TYR A 91 1.95 11.96 4.53
C TYR A 91 2.58 11.44 5.83
N VAL A 92 2.43 12.18 6.94
CA VAL A 92 2.97 11.76 8.24
C VAL A 92 2.33 10.45 8.71
N ASN A 93 1.01 10.32 8.56
CA ASN A 93 0.33 9.07 8.87
C ASN A 93 0.85 7.91 8.00
N TYR A 94 0.97 8.10 6.69
CA TYR A 94 1.47 7.06 5.77
C TYR A 94 2.91 6.67 6.11
N LYS A 95 3.79 7.63 6.39
CA LYS A 95 5.16 7.39 6.81
C LYS A 95 5.22 6.52 8.07
N LYS A 96 4.38 6.82 9.07
CA LYS A 96 4.26 6.01 10.29
C LYS A 96 3.80 4.59 9.98
N LEU A 97 2.76 4.43 9.16
CA LEU A 97 2.21 3.12 8.80
C LEU A 97 3.22 2.27 8.02
N ILE A 98 3.91 2.88 7.04
CA ILE A 98 5.00 2.24 6.30
C ILE A 98 6.15 1.85 7.23
N GLY A 99 6.48 2.67 8.22
CA GLY A 99 7.52 2.35 9.21
C GLY A 99 7.27 1.01 9.90
N TYR A 100 6.01 0.68 10.23
CA TYR A 100 5.68 -0.63 10.79
C TYR A 100 5.94 -1.79 9.81
N VAL A 101 5.64 -1.58 8.52
CA VAL A 101 5.87 -2.58 7.46
C VAL A 101 7.35 -2.78 7.21
N VAL A 102 8.11 -1.69 7.10
CA VAL A 102 9.57 -1.74 6.88
C VAL A 102 10.28 -2.48 8.00
N ALA A 103 9.86 -2.28 9.25
CA ALA A 103 10.48 -2.92 10.42
C ALA A 103 10.41 -4.46 10.39
N ASP A 104 9.34 -5.05 9.84
CA ASP A 104 9.14 -6.51 9.86
C ASP A 104 9.29 -7.17 8.47
N LEU A 105 8.86 -6.49 7.40
CA LEU A 105 8.82 -7.02 6.03
C LEU A 105 9.77 -6.30 5.07
N GLY A 106 10.47 -5.25 5.53
CA GLY A 106 11.27 -4.38 4.67
C GLY A 106 12.39 -5.10 3.92
N GLU A 107 13.01 -6.11 4.53
CA GLU A 107 14.12 -6.89 3.96
C GLU A 107 13.68 -7.91 2.89
N ILE A 108 12.38 -8.16 2.78
CA ILE A 108 11.83 -9.11 1.82
C ILE A 108 11.86 -8.48 0.43
N TRP A 109 12.29 -9.26 -0.57
CA TRP A 109 12.21 -8.83 -1.96
C TRP A 109 10.75 -8.62 -2.36
N LEU A 110 10.45 -7.49 -3.01
CA LEU A 110 9.09 -7.13 -3.43
C LEU A 110 8.39 -8.25 -4.21
N GLN A 111 9.12 -8.94 -5.11
CA GLN A 111 8.60 -10.05 -5.92
C GLN A 111 8.42 -11.37 -5.15
N LYS A 112 9.00 -11.49 -3.96
CA LYS A 112 8.92 -12.69 -3.12
C LYS A 112 7.95 -12.55 -1.95
N LEU A 113 7.31 -11.39 -1.79
CA LEU A 113 6.32 -11.18 -0.74
C LEU A 113 5.16 -12.17 -0.93
N THR A 114 4.82 -12.91 0.12
CA THR A 114 3.73 -13.90 0.09
C THR A 114 2.53 -13.47 0.94
N PRO A 115 1.31 -13.94 0.62
CA PRO A 115 0.13 -13.64 1.44
C PRO A 115 0.30 -14.09 2.91
N GLN A 116 0.98 -15.23 3.12
CA GLN A 116 1.24 -15.77 4.46
C GLN A 116 2.14 -14.86 5.29
N GLN A 117 3.14 -14.22 4.69
CA GLN A 117 4.00 -13.26 5.38
C GLN A 117 3.21 -12.02 5.80
N VAL A 118 2.33 -11.53 4.92
CA VAL A 118 1.48 -10.36 5.22
C VAL A 118 0.45 -10.70 6.31
N GLN A 119 -0.17 -11.86 6.27
CA GLN A 119 -1.09 -12.32 7.32
C GLN A 119 -0.37 -12.47 8.67
N ALA A 120 0.79 -13.12 8.69
CA ALA A 120 1.59 -13.29 9.90
C ALA A 120 2.03 -11.94 10.49
N PHE A 121 2.36 -10.97 9.63
CA PHE A 121 2.63 -9.60 10.03
C PHE A 121 1.43 -8.93 10.69
N TYR A 122 0.22 -9.07 10.13
CA TYR A 122 -1.00 -8.53 10.75
C TYR A 122 -1.28 -9.14 12.13
N SER A 123 -1.20 -10.47 12.24
CA SER A 123 -1.34 -11.16 13.53
C SER A 123 -0.33 -10.65 14.55
N LYS A 124 0.96 -10.57 14.19
CA LYS A 124 2.02 -10.05 15.06
C LYS A 124 1.74 -8.62 15.56
N LYS A 125 1.19 -7.75 14.70
CA LYS A 125 0.87 -6.37 15.10
C LYS A 125 -0.33 -6.29 16.04
N LEU A 126 -1.34 -7.12 15.84
CA LEU A 126 -2.48 -7.22 16.76
C LEU A 126 -2.03 -7.72 18.13
N ASP A 127 -1.17 -8.73 18.17
CA ASP A 127 -0.60 -9.26 19.42
C ASP A 127 0.29 -8.21 20.13
N GLY A 128 0.99 -7.39 19.35
CA GLY A 128 1.80 -6.26 19.83
C GLY A 128 1.01 -5.02 20.29
N MET A 129 -0.28 -5.16 20.59
CA MET A 129 -1.18 -4.09 21.08
C MET A 129 -1.51 -2.97 20.08
N LEU A 130 -1.25 -3.12 18.78
CA LEU A 130 -1.82 -2.18 17.81
C LEU A 130 -3.32 -2.45 17.66
N SER A 131 -4.12 -1.38 17.69
CA SER A 131 -5.56 -1.50 17.44
C SER A 131 -5.85 -2.06 16.03
N SER A 132 -6.96 -2.80 15.89
CA SER A 132 -7.41 -3.33 14.58
C SER A 132 -7.54 -2.26 13.52
N LYS A 133 -7.92 -1.04 13.90
CA LYS A 133 -7.97 0.12 13.01
C LYS A 133 -6.62 0.43 12.40
N VAL A 134 -5.56 0.50 13.22
CA VAL A 134 -4.21 0.80 12.73
C VAL A 134 -3.72 -0.30 11.78
N VAL A 135 -3.95 -1.57 12.11
CA VAL A 135 -3.56 -2.70 11.23
C VAL A 135 -4.33 -2.66 9.91
N HIS A 136 -5.62 -2.31 9.95
CA HIS A 136 -6.42 -2.09 8.74
C HIS A 136 -5.90 -0.91 7.92
N ASP A 137 -5.52 0.20 8.55
CA ASP A 137 -4.92 1.35 7.85
C ASP A 137 -3.56 0.98 7.23
N ILE A 138 -2.74 0.14 7.91
CA ILE A 138 -1.51 -0.44 7.33
C ILE A 138 -1.84 -1.25 6.08
N HIS A 139 -2.84 -2.15 6.15
CA HIS A 139 -3.28 -2.93 4.99
C HIS A 139 -3.66 -2.01 3.82
N GLY A 140 -4.44 -0.96 4.07
CA GLY A 140 -4.86 -0.02 3.03
C GLY A 140 -3.69 0.68 2.34
N VAL A 141 -2.70 1.16 3.10
CA VAL A 141 -1.50 1.81 2.55
C VAL A 141 -0.64 0.81 1.77
N LEU A 142 -0.43 -0.39 2.30
CA LEU A 142 0.34 -1.43 1.62
C LEU A 142 -0.34 -1.88 0.32
N HIS A 143 -1.66 -2.06 0.34
CA HIS A 143 -2.47 -2.40 -0.83
C HIS A 143 -2.35 -1.33 -1.91
N LEU A 144 -2.45 -0.04 -1.55
CA LEU A 144 -2.28 1.07 -2.48
C LEU A 144 -0.88 1.08 -3.11
N ALA A 145 0.16 0.86 -2.31
CA ALA A 145 1.53 0.80 -2.79
C ALA A 145 1.75 -0.38 -3.75
N LEU A 146 1.26 -1.57 -3.42
CA LEU A 146 1.39 -2.75 -4.27
C LEU A 146 0.57 -2.64 -5.55
N ASN A 147 -0.57 -1.94 -5.55
CA ASN A 147 -1.30 -1.64 -6.80
C ASN A 147 -0.49 -0.80 -7.77
N ASN A 148 0.26 0.21 -7.29
CA ASN A 148 1.17 0.95 -8.16
C ASN A 148 2.29 0.05 -8.69
N ALA A 149 2.83 -0.86 -7.86
CA ALA A 149 3.83 -1.82 -8.31
C ALA A 149 3.31 -2.76 -9.40
N VAL A 150 2.04 -3.19 -9.31
CA VAL A 150 1.37 -3.98 -10.36
C VAL A 150 1.23 -3.16 -11.64
N ARG A 151 0.73 -1.93 -11.54
CA ARG A 151 0.56 -1.02 -12.70
C ARG A 151 1.88 -0.75 -13.43
N TRP A 152 3.00 -0.76 -12.71
CA TRP A 152 4.34 -0.57 -13.26
C TRP A 152 5.03 -1.87 -13.67
N GLY A 153 4.36 -3.03 -13.58
CA GLY A 153 4.92 -4.32 -13.96
C GLY A 153 6.06 -4.81 -13.06
N MET A 154 6.18 -4.26 -11.85
CA MET A 154 7.21 -4.63 -10.86
C MET A 154 6.87 -5.91 -10.11
N VAL A 155 5.56 -6.18 -9.96
CA VAL A 155 5.00 -7.42 -9.44
C VAL A 155 3.83 -7.83 -10.33
N SER A 156 3.56 -9.13 -10.39
CA SER A 156 2.50 -9.68 -11.23
C SER A 156 1.09 -9.51 -10.64
N ARG A 157 1.00 -9.44 -9.31
CA ARG A 157 -0.26 -9.29 -8.59
C ARG A 157 -0.04 -8.56 -7.28
N ASN A 158 -1.11 -7.98 -6.76
CA ASN A 158 -1.11 -7.41 -5.42
C ASN A 158 -1.33 -8.55 -4.40
N VAL A 159 -0.36 -8.74 -3.53
CA VAL A 159 -0.40 -9.80 -2.51
C VAL A 159 -1.49 -9.53 -1.47
N CYS A 160 -1.82 -8.26 -1.22
CA CYS A 160 -2.84 -7.87 -0.25
C CYS A 160 -4.26 -8.26 -0.68
N ASP A 161 -4.54 -8.45 -1.97
CA ASP A 161 -5.85 -8.94 -2.45
C ASP A 161 -6.16 -10.37 -1.97
N LEU A 162 -5.13 -11.12 -1.58
CA LEU A 162 -5.23 -12.50 -1.12
C LEU A 162 -5.26 -12.62 0.41
N VAL A 163 -5.35 -11.50 1.12
CA VAL A 163 -5.26 -11.44 2.57
C VAL A 163 -6.44 -10.65 3.12
N THR A 164 -7.15 -11.22 4.09
CA THR A 164 -8.26 -10.54 4.73
C THR A 164 -7.76 -9.59 5.81
N PRO A 165 -8.02 -8.27 5.71
CA PRO A 165 -7.67 -7.33 6.77
C PRO A 165 -8.47 -7.60 8.05
N PRO A 166 -7.97 -7.21 9.23
CA PRO A 166 -8.71 -7.35 10.47
C PRO A 166 -9.97 -6.48 10.48
N SER A 167 -11.04 -6.99 11.08
CA SER A 167 -12.30 -6.26 11.23
C SER A 167 -12.10 -4.99 12.07
N ILE A 168 -12.59 -3.87 11.56
CA ILE A 168 -12.65 -2.62 12.32
C ILE A 168 -13.83 -2.71 13.28
N VAL A 169 -13.57 -2.82 14.58
CA VAL A 169 -14.60 -2.56 15.58
C VAL A 169 -14.75 -1.05 15.68
N SER A 170 -15.80 -0.52 15.06
CA SER A 170 -16.14 0.90 15.20
C SER A 170 -16.53 1.15 16.65
N ARG A 171 -15.83 2.08 17.31
CA ARG A 171 -16.31 2.60 18.59
C ARG A 171 -17.45 3.55 18.29
N GLU A 172 -18.63 3.25 18.82
CA GLU A 172 -19.75 4.17 18.75
C GLU A 172 -19.38 5.48 19.46
N VAL A 173 -19.49 6.58 18.73
CA VAL A 173 -19.27 7.90 19.31
C VAL A 173 -20.54 8.24 20.08
N VAL A 174 -20.44 8.26 21.40
CA VAL A 174 -21.55 8.70 22.26
C VAL A 174 -21.51 10.23 22.32
N PRO A 175 -22.45 10.93 21.67
CA PRO A 175 -22.51 12.39 21.76
C PRO A 175 -22.92 12.83 23.16
N LEU A 176 -22.53 14.04 23.55
CA LEU A 176 -23.02 14.66 24.78
C LEU A 176 -24.52 14.92 24.67
N THR A 177 -25.27 14.65 25.74
CA THR A 177 -26.67 15.07 25.82
C THR A 177 -26.77 16.58 26.02
N VAL A 178 -27.98 17.13 25.85
CA VAL A 178 -28.24 18.56 26.07
C VAL A 178 -27.91 18.94 27.53
N GLU A 179 -28.29 18.10 28.48
CA GLU A 179 -28.04 18.31 29.92
C GLU A 179 -26.54 18.28 30.22
N GLN A 180 -25.82 17.30 29.68
CA GLN A 180 -24.36 17.20 29.82
C GLN A 180 -23.65 18.40 29.20
N THR A 181 -24.16 18.90 28.08
CA THR A 181 -23.65 20.10 27.42
C THR A 181 -23.85 21.34 28.32
N HIS A 182 -25.02 21.49 28.95
CA HIS A 182 -25.24 22.58 29.91
C HIS A 182 -24.31 22.48 31.12
N VAL A 183 -24.09 21.27 31.65
CA VAL A 183 -23.14 21.04 32.75
C VAL A 183 -21.73 21.43 32.34
N LEU A 184 -21.28 21.03 31.14
CA LEU A 184 -19.98 21.43 30.58
C LEU A 184 -19.88 22.94 30.49
N MET A 185 -20.86 23.60 29.87
CA MET A 185 -20.88 25.06 29.69
C MET A 185 -20.86 25.82 31.01
N LYS A 186 -21.48 25.30 32.07
CA LYS A 186 -21.43 25.89 33.41
C LYS A 186 -20.03 25.80 34.03
N HIS A 187 -19.35 24.67 33.87
CA HIS A 187 -18.03 24.43 34.47
C HIS A 187 -16.89 25.17 33.76
N ILE A 188 -17.03 25.42 32.44
CA ILE A 188 -15.99 26.12 31.68
C ILE A 188 -16.08 27.65 31.77
N ARG A 189 -17.06 28.22 32.50
CA ARG A 189 -17.17 29.67 32.69
C ARG A 189 -15.89 30.23 33.32
N GLY A 190 -15.32 31.26 32.70
CA GLY A 190 -14.05 31.88 33.12
C GLY A 190 -12.81 31.09 32.70
N HIS A 191 -12.94 29.92 32.06
CA HIS A 191 -11.81 29.18 31.53
C HIS A 191 -11.34 29.78 30.21
N ARG A 192 -10.02 29.76 29.95
CA ARG A 192 -9.45 30.31 28.70
C ARG A 192 -10.02 29.72 27.40
N LEU A 193 -10.64 28.54 27.47
CA LEU A 193 -11.25 27.84 26.33
C LEU A 193 -12.77 28.02 26.24
N GLU A 194 -13.39 28.81 27.12
CA GLU A 194 -14.84 29.01 27.18
C GLU A 194 -15.42 29.38 25.81
N VAL A 195 -14.91 30.47 25.21
CA VAL A 195 -15.38 30.99 23.92
C VAL A 195 -15.20 29.97 22.79
N LEU A 196 -14.09 29.23 22.80
CA LEU A 196 -13.79 28.22 21.78
C LEU A 196 -14.78 27.05 21.86
N LEU A 197 -15.04 26.53 23.06
CA LEU A 197 -15.97 25.43 23.29
C LEU A 197 -17.42 25.86 23.09
N ALA A 198 -17.79 27.07 23.52
CA ALA A 198 -19.11 27.66 23.26
C ALA A 198 -19.38 27.71 21.75
N THR A 199 -18.40 28.22 20.99
CA THR A 199 -18.50 28.29 19.53
C THR A 199 -18.60 26.90 18.92
N ALA A 200 -17.80 25.92 19.40
CA ALA A 200 -17.86 24.54 18.95
C ALA A 200 -19.26 23.91 19.12
N VAL A 201 -19.86 24.11 20.30
CA VAL A 201 -21.18 23.57 20.64
C VAL A 201 -22.28 24.21 19.80
N VAL A 202 -22.24 25.53 19.62
CA VAL A 202 -23.29 26.28 18.90
C VAL A 202 -23.21 26.09 17.39
N THR A 203 -22.00 26.02 16.83
CA THR A 203 -21.80 25.98 15.37
C THR A 203 -21.58 24.57 14.83
N GLY A 204 -21.23 23.60 15.67
CA GLY A 204 -20.86 22.24 15.25
C GLY A 204 -19.55 22.16 14.47
N MET A 205 -18.73 23.22 14.48
CA MET A 205 -17.47 23.27 13.73
C MET A 205 -16.47 22.22 14.22
N ARG A 206 -15.67 21.68 13.29
CA ARG A 206 -14.58 20.76 13.63
C ARG A 206 -13.46 21.49 14.34
N ARG A 207 -12.73 20.80 15.24
CA ARG A 207 -11.59 21.37 15.98
C ARG A 207 -10.58 22.10 15.07
N GLY A 208 -10.26 21.54 13.90
CA GLY A 208 -9.33 22.17 12.96
C GLY A 208 -9.87 23.46 12.33
N GLU A 209 -11.18 23.56 12.14
CA GLU A 209 -11.87 24.75 11.62
C GLU A 209 -11.90 25.85 12.70
N LEU A 210 -12.24 25.49 13.94
CA LEU A 210 -12.24 26.41 15.08
C LEU A 210 -10.86 27.04 15.32
N LEU A 211 -9.80 26.25 15.19
CA LEU A 211 -8.43 26.72 15.40
C LEU A 211 -7.86 27.49 14.19
N ALA A 212 -8.53 27.43 13.04
CA ALA A 212 -8.18 28.21 11.84
C ALA A 212 -9.00 29.49 11.71
N LEU A 213 -9.97 29.72 12.60
CA LEU A 213 -10.87 30.85 12.55
C LEU A 213 -10.11 32.16 12.77
N ARG A 214 -10.30 33.13 11.88
CA ARG A 214 -9.70 34.47 11.99
C ARG A 214 -10.79 35.51 12.21
N TRP A 215 -10.43 36.63 12.87
CA TRP A 215 -11.33 37.77 13.06
C TRP A 215 -11.91 38.30 11.75
N SER A 216 -11.14 38.25 10.65
CA SER A 216 -11.60 38.64 9.31
C SER A 216 -12.74 37.76 8.75
N ASN A 217 -13.00 36.60 9.35
CA ASN A 217 -14.06 35.68 8.95
C ASN A 217 -15.31 35.78 9.84
N ILE A 218 -15.32 36.72 10.78
CA ILE A 218 -16.41 36.94 11.72
C ILE A 218 -17.00 38.31 11.43
N ASP A 219 -18.27 38.32 11.04
CA ASP A 219 -19.07 39.53 10.83
C ASP A 219 -20.16 39.55 11.89
N LEU A 220 -19.91 40.26 12.99
CA LEU A 220 -20.83 40.35 14.12
C LEU A 220 -22.07 41.19 13.77
N ASP A 221 -21.94 42.19 12.90
CA ASP A 221 -23.04 43.05 12.47
C ASP A 221 -24.07 42.25 11.67
N ARG A 222 -23.60 41.38 10.77
CA ARG A 222 -24.45 40.48 10.00
C ARG A 222 -24.72 39.14 10.68
N LYS A 223 -24.18 38.93 11.90
CA LYS A 223 -24.25 37.67 12.66
C LYS A 223 -23.83 36.45 11.82
N ARG A 224 -22.73 36.59 11.08
CA ARG A 224 -22.21 35.56 10.16
C ARG A 224 -20.79 35.16 10.54
N LEU A 225 -20.54 33.86 10.48
CA LEU A 225 -19.23 33.27 10.63
C LEU A 225 -18.94 32.45 9.37
N GLN A 226 -17.80 32.71 8.74
CA GLN A 226 -17.37 31.98 7.54
C GLN A 226 -16.27 30.98 7.86
N VAL A 227 -16.45 29.73 7.43
CA VAL A 227 -15.47 28.66 7.61
C VAL A 227 -14.74 28.44 6.28
N LEU A 228 -13.52 28.98 6.17
CA LEU A 228 -12.73 28.92 4.92
C LEU A 228 -11.49 28.03 5.03
N HIS A 229 -10.99 27.81 6.24
CA HIS A 229 -9.73 27.12 6.48
C HIS A 229 -9.86 26.07 7.59
N CYS A 230 -8.93 25.12 7.58
CA CYS A 230 -8.82 24.10 8.61
C CYS A 230 -7.33 23.91 8.92
N CYS A 231 -6.98 24.04 10.20
CA CYS A 231 -5.64 23.80 10.71
C CYS A 231 -5.41 22.29 10.85
N PHE A 232 -4.35 21.79 10.20
CA PHE A 232 -3.94 20.40 10.33
C PHE A 232 -2.83 20.30 11.39
N PHE A 233 -3.05 19.48 12.41
CA PHE A 233 -2.05 19.19 13.42
C PHE A 233 -1.17 18.05 12.92
N VAL A 234 0.14 18.28 12.95
CA VAL A 234 1.16 17.24 12.88
C VAL A 234 1.74 17.14 14.28
N LEU A 235 1.32 16.12 15.04
CA LEU A 235 1.88 15.79 16.36
C LEU A 235 2.93 14.69 16.19
#